data_AF-A0A956BDZ7-F1
#
_entry.id   AF-A0A956BDZ7-F1
#
_cell.length_a   1.000
_cell.length_b   1.000
_cell.length_c   1.000
_cell.angle_alpha   90.00
_cell.angle_beta   90.00
_cell.angle_gamma   90.00
#
_symmetry.space_group_name_H-M   'P 1'
#
loop_
_entity.id
_entity.type
_entity.pdbx_description
1 polymer ?
#
loop_
_entity_poly.entity_id
_entity_poly.type
_entity_poly.pdbx_seq_one_letter_code
_entity_poly.pdbx_strand_id
1 'polypeptide(L)'
;MVAHLMAALLGGATWTLAEYLMHRFDGHEMKGRTHFSRQHLKHHADILWFAPTVEKLRAAAVVGPVLGGLGWWAVGAPGLTFAAGFLAVYAAYEVLHRRIHTHAPRTAYGRWACRHHLYHHFKSPRANHGVTVPVWDWVFRTLEP
;
A
#
# COMPACT_ATOMS: atom_id res chain seq x y z
N MET A 1 -15.32 1.04 22.72
CA MET A 1 -15.57 0.22 21.52
C MET A 1 -15.67 1.05 20.24
N VAL A 2 -16.64 1.97 20.09
CA VAL A 2 -16.82 2.78 18.86
C VAL A 2 -15.56 3.55 18.45
N ALA A 3 -14.96 4.31 19.37
CA ALA A 3 -13.74 5.07 19.08
C ALA A 3 -12.56 4.21 18.59
N HIS A 4 -12.46 2.96 19.08
CA HIS A 4 -11.39 2.04 18.68
C HIS A 4 -11.63 1.51 17.26
N LEU A 5 -12.88 1.16 16.94
CA LEU A 5 -13.26 0.74 15.59
C LEU A 5 -13.05 1.87 14.58
N MET A 6 -13.47 3.10 14.91
CA MET A 6 -13.25 4.26 14.04
C MET A 6 -11.77 4.54 13.84
N ALA A 7 -10.96 4.47 14.89
CA ALA A 7 -9.52 4.65 14.80
C ALA A 7 -8.87 3.57 13.92
N ALA A 8 -9.25 2.29 14.06
CA ALA A 8 -8.76 1.21 13.21
C ALA A 8 -9.14 1.41 11.72
N LEU A 9 -10.39 1.78 11.43
CA LEU A 9 -10.83 2.07 10.06
C LEU A 9 -10.06 3.26 9.47
N LEU A 10 -9.84 4.31 10.26
CA LEU A 10 -9.06 5.47 9.83
C LEU A 10 -7.58 5.12 9.60
N GLY A 11 -7.00 4.25 10.42
CA GLY A 11 -5.66 3.72 10.22
C GLY A 11 -5.54 2.96 8.90
N GLY A 12 -6.51 2.09 8.62
CA GLY A 12 -6.59 1.38 7.34
C GLY A 12 -6.74 2.32 6.13
N ALA A 13 -7.61 3.33 6.23
CA ALA A 13 -7.74 4.35 5.18
C ALA A 13 -6.44 5.14 4.98
N THR A 14 -5.72 5.45 6.07
CA THR A 14 -4.42 6.13 6.02
C THR A 14 -3.37 5.28 5.34
N TRP A 15 -3.39 3.95 5.50
CA TRP A 15 -2.52 3.06 4.71
C TRP A 15 -2.75 3.25 3.20
N THR A 16 -4.00 3.30 2.73
CA THR A 16 -4.27 3.47 1.29
C THR A 16 -3.69 4.77 0.73
N LEU A 17 -3.65 5.82 1.55
CA LEU A 17 -2.98 7.08 1.17
C LEU A 17 -1.46 6.91 1.15
N ALA A 18 -0.89 6.30 2.19
CA ALA A 18 0.54 6.04 2.27
C ALA A 18 1.02 5.17 1.09
N GLU A 19 0.27 4.12 0.75
CA GLU A 19 0.47 3.27 -0.43
C GLU A 19 0.57 4.11 -1.70
N TYR A 20 -0.42 4.95 -1.98
CA TYR A 20 -0.43 5.83 -3.16
C TYR A 20 0.79 6.75 -3.18
N LEU A 21 1.07 7.44 -2.06
CA LEU A 21 2.16 8.40 -1.97
C LEU A 21 3.53 7.72 -2.15
N MET A 22 3.74 6.59 -1.47
CA MET A 22 4.96 5.81 -1.60
C MET A 22 5.11 5.28 -3.02
N HIS A 23 4.08 4.68 -3.59
CA HIS A 23 4.16 4.08 -4.92
C HIS A 23 4.49 5.13 -6.00
N ARG A 24 3.81 6.29 -5.97
CA ARG A 24 4.06 7.39 -6.91
C ARG A 24 5.37 8.12 -6.63
N PHE A 25 5.46 8.80 -5.49
CA PHE A 25 6.51 9.78 -5.23
C PHE A 25 7.83 9.12 -4.86
N ASP A 26 7.80 8.00 -4.12
CA ASP A 26 9.02 7.26 -3.80
C ASP A 26 9.35 6.25 -4.92
N GLY A 27 8.45 5.29 -5.14
CA GLY A 27 8.62 4.19 -6.11
C GLY A 27 9.05 4.67 -7.49
N HIS A 28 8.25 5.54 -8.11
CA HIS A 28 8.50 6.03 -9.47
C HIS A 28 9.33 7.31 -9.55
N GLU A 29 9.00 8.34 -8.76
CA GLU A 29 9.61 9.66 -8.94
C GLU A 29 11.04 9.76 -8.36
N MET A 30 11.42 8.95 -7.36
CA MET A 30 12.79 8.95 -6.83
C MET A 30 13.82 8.23 -7.72
N LYS A 31 13.39 7.51 -8.76
CA LYS A 31 14.27 6.91 -9.78
C LYS A 31 15.47 6.13 -9.20
N GLY A 32 15.24 5.33 -8.16
CA GLY A 32 16.25 4.49 -7.52
C GLY A 32 17.12 5.19 -6.47
N ARG A 33 16.85 6.46 -6.11
CA ARG A 33 17.61 7.18 -5.07
C ARG A 33 17.38 6.59 -3.67
N THR A 34 16.17 6.13 -3.37
CA THR A 34 15.82 5.49 -2.10
C THR A 34 15.90 3.97 -2.19
N HIS A 35 15.93 3.32 -1.03
CA HIS A 35 15.87 1.86 -0.97
C HIS A 35 14.57 1.31 -1.57
N PHE A 36 13.42 1.88 -1.19
CA PHE A 36 12.12 1.47 -1.71
C PHE A 36 12.02 1.66 -3.22
N SER A 37 12.46 2.81 -3.77
CA SER A 37 12.44 3.05 -5.21
C SER A 37 13.27 2.02 -5.99
N ARG A 38 14.44 1.60 -5.48
CA ARG A 38 15.23 0.53 -6.13
C ARG A 38 14.49 -0.80 -6.17
N GLN A 39 13.83 -1.16 -5.07
CA GLN A 39 13.05 -2.39 -4.99
C GLN A 39 11.83 -2.32 -5.93
N HIS A 40 11.13 -1.20 -5.91
CA HIS A 40 9.98 -0.94 -6.78
C HIS A 40 10.35 -1.07 -8.26
N LEU A 41 11.42 -0.40 -8.70
CA LEU A 41 11.90 -0.48 -10.08
C LEU A 41 12.37 -1.90 -10.47
N LYS A 42 12.98 -2.64 -9.53
CA LYS A 42 13.33 -4.04 -9.76
C LYS A 42 12.08 -4.92 -9.95
N HIS A 43 11.02 -4.67 -9.20
CA HIS A 43 9.72 -5.33 -9.38
C HIS A 43 9.05 -4.95 -10.72
N HIS A 44 9.21 -3.72 -11.19
CA HIS A 44 8.75 -3.34 -12.54
C HIS A 44 9.52 -4.07 -13.65
N ALA A 45 10.82 -4.29 -13.46
CA ALA A 45 11.66 -5.01 -14.42
C ALA A 45 11.38 -6.52 -14.42
N ASP A 46 11.05 -7.09 -13.26
CA ASP A 46 10.66 -8.49 -13.07
C ASP A 46 9.45 -8.57 -12.13
N ILE A 47 8.26 -8.73 -12.71
CA ILE A 47 6.98 -8.76 -11.98
C ILE A 47 6.85 -9.96 -11.02
N LEU A 48 7.73 -10.96 -11.12
CA LEU A 48 7.78 -12.10 -10.19
C LEU A 48 8.82 -11.89 -9.08
N TRP A 49 9.68 -10.87 -9.19
CA TRP A 49 10.56 -10.46 -8.12
C TRP A 49 9.79 -9.63 -7.09
N PHE A 50 9.95 -9.94 -5.80
CA PHE A 50 9.38 -9.16 -4.70
C PHE A 50 10.46 -8.90 -3.66
N ALA A 51 10.41 -7.73 -3.02
CA ALA A 51 11.27 -7.43 -1.88
C ALA A 51 11.10 -8.48 -0.77
N PRO A 52 12.19 -8.89 -0.08
CA PRO A 52 12.15 -9.92 0.94
C PRO A 52 11.14 -9.61 2.05
N THR A 53 10.36 -10.62 2.46
CA THR A 53 9.35 -10.47 3.53
C THR A 53 9.97 -9.96 4.84
N VAL A 54 11.21 -10.35 5.15
CA VAL A 54 11.89 -9.86 6.37
C VAL A 54 12.10 -8.34 6.38
N GLU A 55 12.37 -7.72 5.23
CA GLU A 55 12.56 -6.27 5.16
C GLU A 55 11.23 -5.53 5.33
N LYS A 56 10.17 -6.08 4.72
CA LYS A 56 8.79 -5.61 4.87
C LYS A 56 8.30 -5.71 6.32
N LEU A 57 8.66 -6.78 7.02
CA LEU A 57 8.36 -6.95 8.44
C LEU A 57 9.19 -6.01 9.32
N ARG A 58 10.46 -5.76 9.00
CA ARG A 58 11.29 -4.76 9.70
C ARG A 58 10.69 -3.35 9.56
N ALA A 59 10.25 -2.97 8.36
CA ALA A 59 9.58 -1.69 8.15
C ALA A 59 8.29 -1.59 9.00
N ALA A 60 7.44 -2.62 9.00
CA ALA A 60 6.25 -2.66 9.84
C ALA A 60 6.55 -2.62 11.35
N ALA A 61 7.61 -3.31 11.79
CA ALA A 61 8.05 -3.32 13.18
C ALA A 61 8.57 -1.95 13.66
N VAL A 62 8.95 -1.06 12.75
CA VAL A 62 9.32 0.33 13.07
C VAL A 62 8.09 1.25 12.97
N VAL A 63 7.37 1.20 11.84
CA VAL A 63 6.23 2.10 11.57
C VAL A 63 5.09 1.86 12.56
N GLY A 64 4.79 0.61 12.91
CA GLY A 64 3.72 0.25 13.83
C GLY A 64 3.85 0.93 15.20
N PRO A 65 4.95 0.72 15.95
CA PRO A 65 5.18 1.38 17.22
C PRO A 65 5.24 2.90 17.13
N VAL A 66 5.81 3.47 16.05
CA VAL A 66 5.84 4.92 15.86
C VAL A 66 4.42 5.47 15.73
N LEU A 67 3.59 4.90 14.85
CA LEU A 67 2.19 5.32 14.70
C LEU A 67 1.38 5.08 15.98
N GLY A 68 1.61 3.95 16.66
CA GLY A 68 0.94 3.62 17.91
C GLY A 68 1.29 4.56 19.05
N GLY A 69 2.57 4.91 19.21
CA GLY A 69 3.06 5.84 20.22
C GLY A 69 2.58 7.27 19.98
N LEU A 70 2.68 7.76 18.74
CA LEU A 70 2.15 9.08 18.37
C LEU A 70 0.62 9.14 18.53
N GLY A 71 -0.09 8.10 18.09
CA GLY A 71 -1.53 7.98 18.26
C GLY A 71 -1.93 7.93 19.74
N TRP A 72 -1.19 7.18 20.57
CA TRP A 72 -1.42 7.13 22.02
C TRP A 72 -1.25 8.51 22.65
N TRP A 73 -0.19 9.23 22.29
CA TRP A 73 0.04 10.57 22.79
C TRP A 73 -1.07 11.55 22.38
N ALA A 74 -1.61 11.41 21.16
CA ALA A 74 -2.64 12.29 20.64
C ALA A 74 -4.05 12.01 21.21
N VAL A 75 -4.45 10.73 21.31
CA VAL A 75 -5.85 10.35 21.62
C VAL A 75 -5.98 9.17 22.59
N GLY A 76 -4.89 8.68 23.19
CA GLY A 76 -4.88 7.54 24.11
C GLY A 76 -5.04 6.18 23.41
N ALA A 77 -5.67 5.22 24.10
CA ALA A 77 -5.82 3.84 23.63
C ALA A 77 -6.31 3.65 22.18
N PRO A 78 -7.26 4.46 21.64
CA PRO A 78 -7.64 4.39 20.23
C PRO A 78 -6.47 4.54 19.24
N GLY A 79 -5.42 5.28 19.61
CA GLY A 79 -4.22 5.43 18.79
C GLY A 79 -3.48 4.11 18.50
N LEU A 80 -3.54 3.15 19.43
CA LEU A 80 -3.00 1.81 19.21
C LEU A 80 -3.82 1.04 18.17
N THR A 81 -5.14 1.17 18.21
CA THR A 81 -6.02 0.53 17.22
C THR A 81 -5.92 1.17 15.84
N PHE A 82 -5.60 2.47 15.76
CA PHE A 82 -5.22 3.12 14.50
C PHE A 82 -3.99 2.45 13.88
N ALA A 83 -2.91 2.28 14.64
CA ALA A 83 -1.70 1.62 14.15
C ALA A 83 -1.96 0.17 13.74
N ALA A 84 -2.76 -0.57 14.50
CA ALA A 84 -3.18 -1.92 14.13
C ALA A 84 -3.98 -1.96 12.82
N GLY A 85 -4.93 -1.02 12.63
CA GLY A 85 -5.70 -0.90 11.39
C GLY A 85 -4.81 -0.59 10.18
N PHE A 86 -3.85 0.33 10.34
CA PHE A 86 -2.86 0.65 9.31
C PHE A 86 -2.05 -0.60 8.90
N LEU A 87 -1.50 -1.33 9.88
CA LEU A 87 -0.71 -2.53 9.63
C LEU A 87 -1.53 -3.69 9.05
N ALA A 88 -2.80 -3.82 9.44
CA ALA A 88 -3.68 -4.84 8.90
C ALA A 88 -3.95 -4.63 7.40
N VAL A 89 -4.22 -3.39 6.98
CA VAL A 89 -4.41 -3.09 5.55
C VAL A 89 -3.10 -3.18 4.78
N TYR A 90 -1.97 -2.77 5.37
CA TYR A 90 -0.64 -3.03 4.78
C TYR A 90 -0.40 -4.52 4.48
N ALA A 91 -0.67 -5.40 5.46
CA ALA A 91 -0.49 -6.84 5.27
C ALA A 91 -1.43 -7.38 4.19
N ALA A 92 -2.68 -6.88 4.14
CA ALA A 92 -3.63 -7.24 3.09
C ALA A 92 -3.16 -6.78 1.70
N TYR A 93 -2.61 -5.56 1.60
CA TYR A 93 -1.98 -5.02 0.38
C TYR A 93 -0.85 -5.93 -0.10
N GLU A 94 0.04 -6.36 0.79
CA GLU A 94 1.17 -7.24 0.43
C GLU A 94 0.71 -8.57 -0.20
N VAL A 95 -0.33 -9.17 0.39
CA VAL A 95 -0.94 -10.41 -0.14
C VAL A 95 -1.65 -10.15 -1.46
N LEU A 96 -2.43 -9.08 -1.55
CA LEU A 96 -3.15 -8.70 -2.75
C LEU A 96 -2.20 -8.44 -3.92
N HIS A 97 -1.19 -7.61 -3.72
CA HIS A 97 -0.21 -7.24 -4.73
C HIS A 97 0.52 -8.47 -5.27
N ARG A 98 0.95 -9.37 -4.38
CA ARG A 98 1.52 -10.65 -4.81
C ARG A 98 0.54 -11.47 -5.61
N ARG A 99 -0.72 -11.59 -5.17
CA ARG A 99 -1.74 -12.38 -5.87
C ARG A 99 -2.07 -11.84 -7.25
N ILE A 100 -2.11 -10.52 -7.42
CA ILE A 100 -2.34 -9.86 -8.71
C ILE A 100 -1.34 -10.37 -9.77
N HIS A 101 -0.08 -10.54 -9.40
CA HIS A 101 1.00 -10.95 -10.31
C HIS A 101 1.17 -12.46 -10.46
N THR A 102 0.61 -13.27 -9.55
CA THR A 102 0.92 -14.71 -9.45
C THR A 102 -0.28 -15.63 -9.60
N HIS A 103 -1.52 -15.11 -9.54
CA HIS A 103 -2.72 -15.93 -9.54
C HIS A 103 -3.80 -15.35 -10.46
N ALA A 104 -4.54 -16.23 -11.13
CA ALA A 104 -5.71 -15.83 -11.89
C ALA A 104 -6.81 -15.24 -10.94
N PRO A 105 -7.39 -14.08 -11.27
CA PRO A 105 -8.40 -13.44 -10.43
C PRO A 105 -9.72 -14.24 -10.42
N ARG A 106 -10.26 -14.49 -9.23
CA ARG A 106 -11.51 -15.27 -9.05
C ARG A 106 -12.74 -14.44 -8.71
N THR A 107 -12.55 -13.20 -8.25
CA THR A 107 -13.63 -12.30 -7.82
C THR A 107 -13.73 -11.08 -8.73
N ALA A 108 -14.85 -10.37 -8.68
CA ALA A 108 -15.01 -9.10 -9.41
C ALA A 108 -13.93 -8.09 -9.02
N TYR A 109 -13.69 -7.94 -7.71
CA TYR A 109 -12.61 -7.11 -7.19
C TYR A 109 -11.23 -7.57 -7.69
N GLY A 110 -10.93 -8.87 -7.63
CA GLY A 110 -9.64 -9.38 -8.11
C GLY A 110 -9.43 -9.12 -9.60
N ARG A 111 -10.47 -9.24 -10.42
CA ARG A 111 -10.40 -8.92 -11.86
C ARG A 111 -10.10 -7.44 -12.09
N TRP A 112 -10.78 -6.56 -11.35
CA TRP A 112 -10.50 -5.12 -11.38
C TRP A 112 -9.06 -4.85 -10.95
N ALA A 113 -8.61 -5.37 -9.80
CA ALA A 113 -7.28 -5.12 -9.26
C ALA A 113 -6.17 -5.61 -10.20
N CYS A 114 -6.33 -6.80 -10.79
CA CYS A 114 -5.42 -7.30 -11.81
C CYS A 114 -5.38 -6.39 -13.03
N ARG A 115 -6.53 -6.01 -13.61
CA ARG A 115 -6.56 -5.12 -14.76
C ARG A 115 -5.90 -3.77 -14.46
N HIS A 116 -6.28 -3.17 -13.34
CA HIS A 116 -5.83 -1.84 -12.91
C HIS A 116 -4.31 -1.80 -12.69
N HIS A 117 -3.77 -2.75 -11.93
CA HIS A 117 -2.34 -2.77 -11.58
C HIS A 117 -1.47 -3.32 -12.71
N LEU A 118 -1.93 -4.28 -13.52
CA LEU A 118 -1.16 -4.71 -14.68
C LEU A 118 -1.14 -3.65 -15.79
N TYR A 119 -2.17 -2.81 -15.90
CA TYR A 119 -2.13 -1.63 -16.75
C TYR A 119 -1.02 -0.67 -16.31
N HIS A 120 -0.88 -0.44 -15.00
CA HIS A 120 0.23 0.31 -14.44
C HIS A 120 1.59 -0.28 -14.86
N HIS A 121 1.78 -1.59 -14.68
CA HIS A 121 3.06 -2.23 -15.02
C HIS A 121 3.40 -2.19 -16.52
N PHE A 122 2.42 -2.44 -17.39
CA PHE A 122 2.70 -2.73 -18.81
C PHE A 122 2.33 -1.60 -19.76
N LYS A 123 1.47 -0.66 -19.36
CA LYS A 123 0.94 0.37 -20.26
C LYS A 123 1.28 1.77 -19.81
N SER A 124 0.97 2.14 -18.58
CA SER A 124 1.21 3.49 -18.04
C SER A 124 1.74 3.43 -16.61
N PRO A 125 3.07 3.30 -16.42
CA PRO A 125 3.69 3.28 -15.09
C PRO A 125 3.55 4.58 -14.29
N ARG A 126 2.96 5.63 -14.88
CA ARG A 126 2.68 6.91 -14.21
C ARG A 126 1.21 7.09 -13.84
N ALA A 127 0.39 6.05 -13.97
CA ALA A 127 -1.04 6.03 -13.63
C ALA A 127 -1.36 4.82 -12.76
N ASN A 128 -2.52 4.78 -12.09
CA ASN A 128 -2.99 3.62 -11.32
C ASN A 128 -2.02 3.20 -10.20
N HIS A 129 -1.60 4.16 -9.36
CA HIS A 129 -0.68 3.91 -8.26
C HIS A 129 -1.37 3.26 -7.04
N GLY A 130 -2.69 3.37 -6.91
CA GLY A 130 -3.46 2.67 -5.89
C GLY A 130 -3.68 1.21 -6.27
N VAL A 131 -2.94 0.30 -5.64
CA VAL A 131 -3.09 -1.15 -5.87
C VAL A 131 -4.32 -1.69 -5.14
N THR A 132 -4.55 -1.22 -3.92
CA THR A 132 -5.66 -1.70 -3.07
C THR A 132 -7.00 -1.08 -3.49
N VAL A 133 -7.02 0.23 -3.74
CA VAL A 133 -8.19 1.01 -4.15
C VAL A 133 -7.78 2.21 -5.01
N PRO A 134 -8.61 2.67 -5.96
CA PRO A 134 -8.24 3.75 -6.89
C PRO A 134 -8.55 5.16 -6.34
N VAL A 135 -8.94 5.29 -5.07
CA VAL A 135 -9.45 6.55 -4.49
C VAL A 135 -8.47 7.70 -4.72
N TRP A 136 -7.18 7.46 -4.49
CA TRP A 136 -6.16 8.48 -4.62
C TRP A 136 -5.79 8.75 -6.09
N ASP A 137 -5.91 7.77 -6.97
CA ASP A 137 -5.80 8.00 -8.42
C ASP A 137 -6.90 8.91 -8.94
N TRP A 138 -8.13 8.79 -8.42
CA TRP A 138 -9.21 9.74 -8.71
C TRP A 138 -8.87 11.14 -8.19
N VAL A 139 -8.49 11.26 -6.90
CA VAL A 139 -8.19 12.55 -6.25
C VAL A 139 -7.06 13.29 -6.97
N PHE A 140 -5.98 12.59 -7.32
CA PHE A 140 -4.79 13.18 -7.93
C PHE A 140 -4.75 13.06 -9.46
N ARG A 141 -5.86 12.63 -10.08
CA ARG A 141 -6.04 12.52 -11.54
C ARG A 141 -4.98 11.66 -12.22
N THR A 142 -4.68 10.52 -11.63
CA THR A 142 -3.79 9.48 -12.19
C THR A 142 -4.53 8.17 -12.50
N LEU A 143 -5.86 8.21 -12.58
CA LEU A 143 -6.65 7.02 -12.92
C LEU A 143 -6.72 6.80 -14.43
N GLU A 144 -6.39 5.59 -14.85
CA GLU A 144 -6.54 5.10 -16.22
C GLU A 144 -7.33 3.77 -16.30
N PRO A 145 -7.92 3.44 -17.47
CA PRO A 145 -8.82 2.30 -17.67
C PRO A 145 -8.25 0.90 -17.40
#